data_AF-A0A2I0WL21-F1
#
_entry.id   AF-A0A2I0WL21-F1
#
_cell.length_a   1.000
_cell.length_b   1.000
_cell.length_c   1.000
_cell.angle_alpha   90.00
_cell.angle_beta   90.00
_cell.angle_gamma   90.00
#
_symmetry.space_group_name_H-M   'P 1'
#
loop_
_entity.id
_entity.type
_entity.pdbx_description
1 polymer ?
#
loop_
_entity_poly.entity_id
_entity_poly.type
_entity_poly.pdbx_seq_one_letter_code
_entity_poly.pdbx_strand_id
1 'polypeptide(L)'
;MKHSPSSISSPSSTAAFVYYILLVILSPATALVRLRGSSFSFTFIDAPARFAIPVDGFGACGSLHIANPLDACSALRHNSSVSRVDPTTVDRFVLIERGHCSFDRKVRVAQEAGFQAAIIFDDQDIGYLYSNFHLACVDSWLTKWGTFCPICKQEMNSNR
;
A
#
# COMPACT_ATOMS: atom_id res chain seq x y z
N MET A 1 55.15 -10.38 57.25
CA MET A 1 54.68 -9.32 56.34
C MET A 1 53.16 -9.25 56.46
N LYS A 2 52.62 -8.33 57.27
CA LYS A 2 51.18 -8.08 57.41
C LYS A 2 50.90 -6.74 56.74
N HIS A 3 50.21 -6.76 55.59
CA HIS A 3 49.71 -5.54 54.97
C HIS A 3 48.63 -4.95 55.88
N SER A 4 48.83 -3.71 56.30
CA SER A 4 47.85 -2.90 57.02
C SER A 4 46.66 -2.60 56.10
N PRO A 5 45.42 -2.63 56.59
CA PRO A 5 44.25 -2.35 55.76
C PRO A 5 44.23 -0.86 55.43
N SER A 6 44.23 -0.53 54.13
CA SER A 6 43.98 0.82 53.66
C SER A 6 42.57 1.24 54.06
N SER A 7 42.49 2.26 54.91
CA SER A 7 41.26 2.92 55.33
C SER A 7 40.56 3.55 54.13
N ILE A 8 39.42 3.00 53.75
CA ILE A 8 38.52 3.57 52.76
C ILE A 8 37.83 4.77 53.42
N SER A 9 38.21 5.98 53.01
CA SER A 9 37.57 7.21 53.48
C SER A 9 36.14 7.30 52.94
N SER A 10 35.18 7.57 53.83
CA SER A 10 33.79 7.81 53.47
C SER A 10 33.69 9.05 52.56
N PRO A 11 32.94 9.01 51.46
CA PRO A 11 32.81 10.14 50.56
C PRO A 11 32.21 11.36 51.30
N SER A 12 32.77 12.54 51.04
CA SER A 12 32.23 13.80 51.58
C SER A 12 30.80 14.03 51.04
N SER A 13 29.94 14.66 51.84
CA SER A 13 28.55 14.99 51.45
C SER A 13 28.49 15.69 50.08
N THR A 14 29.46 16.54 49.78
CA THR A 14 29.62 17.20 48.48
C THR A 14 29.82 16.24 47.31
N ALA A 15 30.60 15.17 47.48
CA ALA A 15 30.82 14.16 46.44
C ALA A 15 29.54 13.36 46.16
N ALA A 16 28.73 13.08 47.19
CA ALA A 16 27.44 12.44 47.03
C ALA A 16 26.44 13.35 46.27
N PHE A 17 26.42 14.64 46.58
CA PHE A 17 25.61 15.62 45.83
C PHE A 17 26.03 15.73 44.37
N VAL A 18 27.34 15.78 44.09
CA VAL A 18 27.85 15.82 42.71
C VAL A 18 27.50 14.54 41.96
N TYR A 19 27.63 13.38 42.58
CA TYR A 19 27.26 12.09 41.98
C TYR A 19 25.76 11.99 41.70
N TYR A 20 24.92 12.45 42.62
CA TYR A 20 23.46 12.50 42.42
C TYR A 20 23.07 13.44 41.27
N ILE A 21 23.68 14.62 41.20
CA ILE A 21 23.51 15.54 40.08
C ILE A 21 23.95 14.86 38.77
N LEU A 22 25.10 14.17 38.76
CA LEU A 22 25.56 13.43 37.58
C LEU A 22 24.53 12.36 37.13
N LEU A 23 23.97 11.59 38.07
CA LEU A 23 22.95 10.59 37.75
C LEU A 23 21.67 11.20 37.18
N VAL A 24 21.25 12.37 37.68
CA VAL A 24 20.09 13.10 37.13
C VAL A 24 20.38 13.60 35.72
N ILE A 25 21.61 14.07 35.44
CA ILE A 25 21.99 14.55 34.11
C ILE A 25 22.14 13.39 33.10
N LEU A 26 22.54 12.20 33.55
CA LEU A 26 22.69 11.00 32.71
C LEU A 26 21.38 10.21 32.50
N SER A 27 20.22 10.77 32.86
CA SER A 27 18.92 10.13 32.67
C SER A 27 18.66 9.85 31.18
N PRO A 28 18.31 8.62 30.77
CA PRO A 28 17.97 8.33 29.38
C PRO A 28 16.68 9.06 29.00
N ALA A 29 16.77 9.92 27.98
CA ALA A 29 15.60 10.58 27.40
C ALA A 29 14.96 9.66 26.35
N THR A 30 13.72 9.22 26.61
CA THR A 30 12.91 8.55 25.59
C THR A 30 12.16 9.60 24.78
N ALA A 31 12.36 9.63 23.46
CA ALA A 31 11.60 10.48 22.56
C ALA A 31 10.72 9.62 21.64
N LEU A 32 9.46 10.00 21.47
CA LEU A 32 8.56 9.38 20.49
C LEU A 32 8.74 10.10 19.15
N VAL A 33 9.29 9.41 18.16
CA VAL A 33 9.41 9.94 16.80
C VAL A 33 8.11 9.64 16.05
N ARG A 34 7.28 10.66 15.86
CA ARG A 34 6.09 10.57 15.00
C ARG A 34 6.49 10.94 13.58
N LEU A 35 6.82 9.93 12.76
CA LEU A 35 7.02 10.11 11.33
C LEU A 35 5.69 10.50 10.69
N ARG A 36 5.52 11.79 10.41
CA ARG A 36 4.39 12.31 9.62
C ARG A 36 4.81 12.26 8.16
N GLY A 37 4.54 11.14 7.49
CA GLY A 37 4.69 11.06 6.04
C GLY A 37 3.82 12.13 5.37
N SER A 38 4.35 12.80 4.36
CA SER A 38 3.52 13.60 3.46
C SER A 38 2.52 12.68 2.76
N SER A 39 1.30 13.17 2.55
CA SER A 39 0.31 12.46 1.74
C SER A 39 0.92 12.18 0.38
N PHE A 40 1.16 10.91 0.06
CA PHE A 40 1.69 10.51 -1.23
C PHE A 40 0.56 9.86 -2.03
N SER A 41 0.40 10.25 -3.29
CA SER A 41 -0.51 9.61 -4.25
C SER A 41 0.30 9.01 -5.39
N PHE A 42 0.17 7.70 -5.62
CA PHE A 42 0.68 7.03 -6.80
C PHE A 42 -0.45 6.82 -7.81
N THR A 43 -0.12 6.90 -9.10
CA THR A 43 -1.02 6.51 -10.19
C THR A 43 -0.55 5.17 -10.73
N PHE A 44 -1.47 4.23 -10.91
CA PHE A 44 -1.21 2.91 -11.48
C PHE A 44 -2.00 2.76 -12.77
N ILE A 45 -1.46 2.02 -13.73
CA ILE A 45 -2.19 1.65 -14.94
C ILE A 45 -3.16 0.52 -14.57
N ASP A 46 -4.42 0.72 -14.90
CA ASP A 46 -5.48 -0.26 -14.68
C ASP A 46 -6.23 -0.58 -15.97
N ALA A 47 -7.01 -1.67 -15.92
CA ALA A 47 -7.97 -2.02 -16.95
C ALA A 47 -9.35 -2.10 -16.30
N PRO A 48 -10.33 -1.27 -16.73
CA PRO A 48 -11.66 -1.29 -16.13
C PRO A 48 -12.39 -2.59 -16.47
N ALA A 49 -13.12 -3.13 -15.51
CA ALA A 49 -13.94 -4.32 -15.72
C ALA A 49 -15.11 -3.99 -16.66
N ARG A 50 -15.18 -4.68 -17.81
CA ARG A 50 -16.25 -4.49 -18.82
C ARG A 50 -17.61 -5.09 -18.44
N PHE A 51 -17.70 -5.68 -17.26
CA PHE A 51 -18.91 -6.31 -16.72
C PHE A 51 -19.41 -5.63 -15.45
N ALA A 52 -18.75 -4.56 -15.01
CA ALA A 52 -19.14 -3.76 -13.86
C ALA A 52 -19.71 -2.40 -14.31
N ILE A 53 -20.29 -1.65 -13.37
CA ILE A 53 -20.68 -0.27 -13.59
C ILE A 53 -19.40 0.54 -13.88
N PRO A 54 -19.33 1.30 -14.98
CA PRO A 54 -18.20 2.16 -15.26
C PRO A 54 -18.04 3.20 -14.16
N VAL A 55 -16.80 3.43 -13.75
CA VAL A 55 -16.47 4.60 -12.94
C VAL A 55 -16.65 5.84 -13.83
N ASP A 56 -17.23 6.90 -13.27
CA ASP A 56 -17.41 8.15 -14.02
C ASP A 56 -16.07 8.84 -14.31
N GLY A 57 -16.11 9.94 -15.07
CA GLY A 57 -14.91 10.72 -15.40
C GLY A 57 -14.25 11.41 -14.19
N PHE A 58 -14.89 11.40 -13.01
CA PHE A 58 -14.37 11.98 -11.77
C PHE A 58 -13.65 10.96 -10.89
N GLY A 59 -13.79 9.66 -11.20
CA GLY A 59 -13.17 8.59 -10.44
C GLY A 59 -14.02 8.15 -9.23
N ALA A 60 -13.48 7.21 -8.46
CA ALA A 60 -14.10 6.75 -7.22
C ALA A 60 -13.11 6.88 -6.06
N CYS A 61 -13.59 7.33 -4.90
CA CYS A 61 -12.78 7.48 -3.69
C CYS A 61 -13.31 6.59 -2.57
N GLY A 62 -12.44 5.90 -1.87
CA GLY A 62 -12.83 4.97 -0.83
C GLY A 62 -11.66 4.46 0.01
N SER A 63 -11.99 3.83 1.14
CA SER A 63 -11.03 3.13 1.99
C SER A 63 -10.71 1.76 1.40
N LEU A 64 -9.42 1.44 1.25
CA LEU A 64 -8.97 0.15 0.71
C LEU A 64 -8.83 -0.88 1.83
N HIS A 65 -9.48 -2.03 1.66
CA HIS A 65 -9.41 -3.18 2.58
C HIS A 65 -8.79 -4.37 1.85
N ILE A 66 -7.87 -5.09 2.48
CA ILE A 66 -7.29 -6.31 1.90
C ILE A 66 -8.29 -7.46 2.07
N ALA A 67 -8.54 -8.23 1.01
CA ALA A 67 -9.43 -9.37 1.05
C ALA A 67 -8.91 -10.49 1.97
N ASN A 68 -9.83 -11.22 2.60
CA ASN A 68 -9.54 -12.43 3.37
C ASN A 68 -10.67 -13.45 3.15
N PRO A 69 -10.45 -14.56 2.42
CA PRO A 69 -9.20 -14.93 1.76
C PRO A 69 -8.81 -13.95 0.64
N LEU A 70 -7.51 -13.87 0.35
CA LEU A 70 -6.95 -12.85 -0.55
C LEU A 70 -7.46 -13.02 -1.99
N ASP A 71 -7.76 -14.26 -2.40
CA ASP A 71 -8.32 -14.61 -3.70
C ASP A 71 -9.80 -14.24 -3.88
N ALA A 72 -10.53 -13.94 -2.80
CA ALA A 72 -11.99 -13.73 -2.82
C ALA A 72 -12.79 -14.83 -3.56
N CYS A 73 -12.29 -16.07 -3.59
CA CYS A 73 -13.01 -17.18 -4.24
C CYS A 73 -14.09 -17.78 -3.34
N SER A 74 -14.05 -17.45 -2.04
CA SER A 74 -15.07 -17.76 -1.04
C SER A 74 -15.44 -16.52 -0.22
N ALA A 75 -16.49 -16.61 0.59
CA ALA A 75 -17.05 -15.48 1.34
C ALA A 75 -15.98 -14.75 2.17
N LEU A 76 -15.96 -13.41 2.06
CA LEU A 76 -14.96 -12.59 2.73
C LEU A 76 -15.20 -12.52 4.24
N ARG A 77 -14.13 -12.76 4.99
CA ARG A 77 -14.09 -12.63 6.45
C ARG A 77 -13.94 -11.16 6.80
N HIS A 78 -15.00 -10.59 7.34
CA HIS A 78 -14.96 -9.23 7.82
C HIS A 78 -14.58 -9.19 9.30
N ASN A 79 -13.56 -8.43 9.66
CA ASN A 79 -13.32 -8.13 11.07
C ASN A 79 -14.40 -7.14 11.52
N SER A 80 -15.33 -7.58 12.38
CA SER A 80 -16.52 -6.82 12.80
C SER A 80 -16.21 -5.53 13.60
N SER A 81 -14.95 -5.12 13.69
CA SER A 81 -14.52 -3.89 14.36
C SER A 81 -14.87 -2.61 13.61
N VAL A 82 -15.47 -2.69 12.41
CA VAL A 82 -16.00 -1.53 11.65
C VAL A 82 -17.53 -1.48 11.72
N SER A 83 -18.11 -1.77 12.90
CA SER A 83 -19.57 -1.71 13.12
C SER A 83 -20.06 -0.41 13.76
N ARG A 84 -19.25 0.65 13.90
CA ARG A 84 -19.73 1.94 14.45
C ARG A 84 -19.06 3.19 13.85
N VAL A 85 -18.76 3.17 12.55
CA VAL A 85 -18.46 4.43 11.85
C VAL A 85 -19.77 4.95 11.27
N ASP A 86 -20.04 6.19 11.65
CA ASP A 86 -21.11 7.12 11.26
C ASP A 86 -21.76 6.88 9.88
N PRO A 87 -23.05 7.21 9.65
CA PRO A 87 -23.76 7.02 8.38
C PRO A 87 -23.18 7.83 7.20
N THR A 88 -22.12 8.60 7.42
CA THR A 88 -21.22 9.08 6.37
C THR A 88 -20.35 7.92 5.89
N THR A 89 -20.99 6.95 5.21
CA THR A 89 -20.37 5.73 4.72
C THR A 89 -19.22 6.07 3.77
N VAL A 90 -17.99 6.07 4.28
CA VAL A 90 -16.81 6.10 3.43
C VAL A 90 -16.87 4.85 2.56
N ASP A 91 -16.95 5.03 1.24
CA ASP A 91 -16.98 3.91 0.32
C ASP A 91 -15.80 2.97 0.59
N ARG A 92 -16.07 1.68 0.49
CA ARG A 92 -15.17 0.61 0.88
C ARG A 92 -14.80 -0.15 -0.37
N PHE A 93 -13.51 -0.14 -0.67
CA PHE A 93 -12.93 -0.87 -1.77
C PHE A 93 -12.20 -2.08 -1.23
N VAL A 94 -12.18 -3.17 -1.98
CA VAL A 94 -11.44 -4.39 -1.60
C VAL A 94 -10.31 -4.67 -2.58
N LEU A 95 -9.14 -5.03 -2.06
CA LEU A 95 -7.97 -5.46 -2.81
C LEU A 95 -7.93 -7.00 -2.84
N ILE A 96 -7.92 -7.58 -4.04
CA ILE A 96 -8.02 -9.03 -4.29
C ILE A 96 -6.86 -9.47 -5.17
N GLU A 97 -6.22 -10.61 -4.88
CA GLU A 97 -5.18 -11.17 -5.75
C GLU A 97 -5.77 -11.83 -7.01
N ARG A 98 -5.00 -11.81 -8.10
CA ARG A 98 -5.34 -12.53 -9.33
C ARG A 98 -5.29 -14.05 -9.14
N GLY A 99 -6.00 -14.79 -10.00
CA GLY A 99 -5.93 -16.25 -10.07
C GLY A 99 -6.98 -16.97 -9.23
N HIS A 100 -6.85 -18.29 -9.12
CA HIS A 100 -7.72 -19.25 -8.39
C HIS A 100 -9.17 -19.37 -8.90
N CYS A 101 -9.87 -18.27 -9.17
CA CYS A 101 -11.21 -18.24 -9.75
C CYS A 101 -11.38 -17.06 -10.72
N SER A 102 -12.50 -17.03 -11.43
CA SER A 102 -12.78 -16.01 -12.45
C SER A 102 -13.00 -14.61 -11.87
N PHE A 103 -12.74 -13.58 -12.67
CA PHE A 103 -12.92 -12.18 -12.24
C PHE A 103 -14.37 -11.85 -11.84
N ASP A 104 -15.36 -12.40 -12.55
CA ASP A 104 -16.77 -12.20 -12.21
C ASP A 104 -17.13 -12.82 -10.85
N ARG A 105 -16.54 -13.97 -10.51
CA ARG A 105 -16.74 -14.62 -9.21
C ARG A 105 -16.17 -13.76 -8.08
N LYS A 106 -14.97 -13.24 -8.25
CA LYS A 106 -14.30 -12.34 -7.28
C LYS A 106 -15.14 -11.08 -7.03
N VAL A 107 -15.61 -10.43 -8.09
CA VAL A 107 -16.43 -9.22 -8.00
C VAL A 107 -17.77 -9.52 -7.33
N ARG A 108 -18.41 -10.66 -7.65
CA ARG A 108 -19.67 -11.06 -7.00
C ARG A 108 -19.49 -11.27 -5.50
N VAL A 109 -18.43 -11.95 -5.08
CA VAL A 109 -18.11 -12.16 -3.65
C VAL A 109 -17.86 -10.83 -2.93
N ALA A 110 -17.18 -9.88 -3.58
CA ALA A 110 -16.95 -8.54 -3.03
C ALA A 110 -18.27 -7.75 -2.87
N GLN A 111 -19.17 -7.83 -3.85
CA GLN A 111 -20.49 -7.20 -3.79
C GLN A 111 -21.36 -7.81 -2.68
N GLU A 112 -21.38 -9.14 -2.56
CA GLU A 112 -22.08 -9.86 -1.49
C GLU A 112 -21.56 -9.47 -0.10
N ALA A 113 -20.26 -9.12 0.00
CA ALA A 113 -19.63 -8.63 1.22
C ALA A 113 -19.85 -7.12 1.46
N GLY A 114 -20.57 -6.41 0.58
CA GLY A 114 -20.94 -5.00 0.74
C GLY A 114 -19.88 -3.98 0.35
N PHE A 115 -18.85 -4.38 -0.41
CA PHE A 115 -17.87 -3.44 -0.98
C PHE A 115 -18.42 -2.72 -2.22
N GLN A 116 -18.06 -1.45 -2.38
CA GLN A 116 -18.50 -0.60 -3.50
C GLN A 116 -17.60 -0.76 -4.74
N ALA A 117 -16.34 -1.14 -4.55
CA ALA A 117 -15.42 -1.44 -5.64
C ALA A 117 -14.46 -2.59 -5.29
N ALA A 118 -13.96 -3.27 -6.32
CA ALA A 118 -12.95 -4.31 -6.20
C ALA A 118 -11.77 -3.98 -7.11
N ILE A 119 -10.57 -3.98 -6.54
CA ILE A 119 -9.30 -3.81 -7.25
C ILE A 119 -8.62 -5.18 -7.26
N ILE A 120 -8.40 -5.72 -8.45
CA ILE A 120 -7.76 -7.03 -8.61
C ILE A 120 -6.33 -6.79 -9.07
N PHE A 121 -5.37 -7.05 -8.19
CA PHE A 121 -3.96 -6.85 -8.49
C PHE A 121 -3.32 -8.14 -9.02
N ASP A 122 -2.37 -7.99 -9.92
CA ASP A 122 -1.51 -9.08 -10.35
C ASP A 122 -0.34 -9.16 -9.38
N ASP A 123 -0.23 -10.28 -8.67
CA ASP A 123 0.84 -10.57 -7.70
C ASP A 123 2.06 -11.22 -8.37
N GLN A 124 1.96 -11.53 -9.67
CA GLN A 124 3.06 -12.07 -10.42
C GLN A 124 4.00 -10.93 -10.85
N ASP A 125 5.22 -10.93 -10.32
CA ASP A 125 6.36 -10.15 -10.84
C ASP A 125 6.83 -10.71 -12.20
N ILE A 126 5.91 -10.83 -13.14
CA ILE A 126 6.26 -11.06 -14.53
C ILE A 126 6.68 -9.71 -15.10
N GLY A 127 8.01 -9.52 -15.24
CA GLY A 127 8.66 -8.35 -15.88
C GLY A 127 8.30 -8.11 -17.35
N TYR A 128 7.14 -8.59 -17.78
CA TYR A 128 6.52 -8.33 -19.07
C TYR A 128 5.05 -7.99 -18.81
N LEU A 129 4.76 -6.70 -18.65
CA LEU A 129 3.44 -6.11 -18.91
C LEU A 129 3.07 -6.37 -20.38
N TYR A 130 2.74 -7.60 -20.72
CA TYR A 130 2.05 -7.93 -21.95
C TYR A 130 0.59 -8.16 -21.58
N SER A 131 -0.18 -7.08 -21.73
CA SER A 131 -1.57 -7.25 -22.12
C SER A 131 -1.58 -8.18 -23.34
N ASN A 132 -1.96 -9.45 -23.13
CA ASN A 132 -2.28 -10.38 -24.20
C ASN A 132 -3.59 -9.93 -24.85
N PHE A 133 -3.58 -8.77 -25.53
CA PHE A 133 -4.41 -8.62 -26.69
C PHE A 133 -3.89 -9.65 -27.68
N HIS A 134 -4.75 -10.58 -28.10
CA HIS A 134 -4.40 -11.53 -29.15
C HIS A 134 -3.75 -10.75 -30.30
N LEU A 135 -2.60 -11.21 -30.78
CA LEU A 135 -1.96 -10.64 -31.98
C LEU A 135 -2.94 -10.60 -33.17
N ALA A 136 -3.93 -11.50 -33.17
CA ALA A 136 -4.99 -11.59 -34.17
C ALA A 136 -6.14 -10.56 -34.01
N CYS A 137 -6.22 -9.85 -32.89
CA CYS A 137 -7.23 -8.81 -32.62
C CYS A 137 -6.66 -7.38 -32.62
N VAL A 138 -5.37 -7.22 -32.91
CA VAL A 138 -4.82 -5.91 -33.27
C VAL A 138 -5.37 -5.59 -34.66
N ASP A 139 -6.31 -4.64 -34.71
CA ASP A 139 -6.93 -4.17 -35.95
C ASP A 139 -5.85 -3.95 -37.02
N SER A 140 -6.09 -4.46 -38.24
CA SER A 140 -5.18 -4.29 -39.38
C SER A 140 -4.89 -2.80 -39.70
N TRP A 141 -5.72 -1.89 -39.17
CA TRP A 141 -5.49 -0.44 -39.12
C TRP A 141 -4.16 -0.06 -38.41
N LEU A 142 -3.82 -0.71 -37.30
CA LEU A 142 -2.59 -0.45 -36.52
C LEU A 142 -1.32 -0.91 -37.24
N THR A 143 -1.42 -1.91 -38.12
CA THR A 143 -0.29 -2.38 -38.93
C THR A 143 -0.05 -1.56 -40.21
N LYS A 144 -0.94 -0.61 -40.54
CA LYS A 144 -0.90 0.14 -41.80
C LYS A 144 -0.41 1.58 -41.71
N TRP A 145 -0.33 2.16 -40.51
CA TRP A 145 0.15 3.54 -40.34
C TRP A 145 1.59 3.53 -39.83
N GLY A 146 2.51 3.65 -40.79
CA GLY A 146 3.92 3.90 -40.55
C GLY A 146 4.16 5.29 -39.96
N THR A 147 5.24 5.35 -39.18
CA THR A 147 5.96 6.52 -38.66
C THR A 147 5.28 7.49 -37.69
N PHE A 148 3.98 7.49 -37.41
CA PHE A 148 3.37 8.54 -36.56
C PHE A 148 3.02 8.11 -35.11
N CYS A 149 3.43 8.88 -34.09
CA CYS A 149 3.07 8.61 -32.69
C CYS A 149 1.62 9.05 -32.36
N PRO A 150 0.77 8.19 -31.74
CA PRO A 150 -0.64 8.51 -31.48
C PRO A 150 -0.87 9.47 -30.30
N ILE A 151 0.13 9.66 -29.43
CA ILE A 151 0.04 10.58 -28.29
C ILE A 151 0.42 12.00 -28.72
N CYS A 152 1.52 12.16 -29.44
CA CYS A 152 2.08 13.47 -29.79
C CYS A 152 1.97 13.85 -31.27
N LYS A 153 1.43 12.98 -32.14
CA LYS A 153 1.24 13.25 -33.57
C LYS A 153 2.52 13.74 -34.27
N GLN A 154 3.65 13.08 -34.01
CA GLN A 154 4.93 13.34 -34.68
C GLN A 154 5.44 12.11 -35.41
N GLU A 155 6.17 12.33 -36.51
CA GLU A 155 6.88 11.28 -37.24
C GLU A 155 8.12 10.81 -36.46
N MET A 156 8.24 9.51 -36.20
CA MET A 156 9.44 8.85 -35.71
C MET A 156 10.46 8.73 -36.86
N ASN A 157 11.17 9.83 -37.13
CA ASN A 157 12.27 9.83 -38.08
C ASN A 157 13.52 9.23 -37.42
N SER A 158 13.92 8.03 -37.86
CA SER A 158 15.17 7.38 -37.46
C SER A 158 16.36 7.98 -38.22
N ASN A 159 16.84 9.16 -37.82
CA ASN A 159 18.25 9.58 -37.87
C ASN A 159 18.41 11.09 -37.58
N ARG A 160 18.73 11.41 -36.32
CA ARG A 160 19.96 12.09 -35.86
C ARG A 160 19.68 12.81 -34.53
#